data_AF-A0A2V5L1K6-F1
#
_entry.id   AF-A0A2V5L1K6-F1
#
_cell.length_a   1.000
_cell.length_b   1.000
_cell.length_c   1.000
_cell.angle_alpha   90.00
_cell.angle_beta   90.00
_cell.angle_gamma   90.00
#
_symmetry.space_group_name_H-M   'P 1'
#
loop_
_entity.id
_entity.type
_entity.pdbx_description
1 polymer ?
#
loop_
_entity_poly.entity_id
_entity_poly.type
_entity_poly.pdbx_seq_one_letter_code
_entity_poly.pdbx_strand_id
1 'polypeptide(L)' 'RLEDAKTQLLNPSRRISEIAYDVGFQSLTQFNRMFKRVFGQSPTEFREHLGTRNQRVKAA' A
#
# COMPACT_ATOMS: atom_id res chain seq x y z
N ARG A 1 12.90 2.53 1.43
CA ARG A 1 12.15 1.38 2.01
C ARG A 1 10.65 1.65 2.06
N LEU A 2 10.13 2.49 2.98
CA LEU A 2 8.68 2.75 3.08
C LEU A 2 8.14 3.62 1.93
N GLU A 3 8.93 4.60 1.44
CA GLU A 3 8.59 5.35 0.22
C GLU A 3 8.57 4.47 -1.04
N ASP A 4 9.49 3.50 -1.13
CA ASP A 4 9.47 2.51 -2.24
C ASP A 4 8.21 1.65 -2.15
N ALA A 5 7.84 1.21 -0.93
CA ALA A 5 6.60 0.47 -0.72
C ALA A 5 5.38 1.26 -1.17
N LYS A 6 5.32 2.56 -0.86
CA LYS A 6 4.26 3.47 -1.30
C LYS A 6 4.17 3.55 -2.83
N THR A 7 5.31 3.62 -3.51
CA THR A 7 5.36 3.62 -4.98
C THR A 7 4.88 2.29 -5.54
N GLN A 8 5.30 1.16 -4.96
CA GLN A 8 4.86 -0.16 -5.40
C GLN A 8 3.37 -0.41 -5.11
N LEU A 9 2.81 0.18 -4.06
CA LEU A 9 1.39 0.12 -3.72
C LEU A 9 0.50 0.78 -4.78
N LEU A 10 1.05 1.65 -5.63
CA LEU A 10 0.34 2.23 -6.78
C LEU A 10 -0.05 1.18 -7.83
N ASN A 11 0.66 0.05 -7.87
CA ASN A 11 0.32 -1.06 -8.75
C ASN A 11 -0.69 -2.01 -8.05
N PRO A 12 -1.97 -2.04 -8.49
CA PRO A 12 -3.00 -2.86 -7.87
C PRO A 12 -2.77 -4.37 -8.06
N SER A 13 -1.97 -4.77 -9.06
CA SER A 13 -1.67 -6.17 -9.35
C SER A 13 -0.67 -6.79 -8.38
N ARG A 14 0.11 -5.97 -7.64
CA ARG A 14 1.08 -6.49 -6.66
C ARG A 14 0.40 -6.74 -5.32
N ARG A 15 0.68 -7.86 -4.67
CA ARG A 15 0.15 -8.13 -3.32
C ARG A 15 0.90 -7.29 -2.29
N ILE A 16 0.17 -6.81 -1.28
CA ILE A 16 0.76 -6.02 -0.19
C ILE A 16 1.85 -6.82 0.54
N SER A 17 1.68 -8.13 0.65
CA SER A 17 2.67 -9.05 1.22
C SER A 17 3.97 -9.09 0.44
N GLU A 18 3.90 -9.20 -0.88
CA GLU A 18 5.09 -9.19 -1.73
C GLU A 18 5.85 -7.88 -1.59
N ILE A 19 5.14 -6.75 -1.59
CA ILE A 19 5.72 -5.42 -1.38
C ILE A 19 6.42 -5.35 0.00
N ALA A 20 5.80 -5.89 1.05
CA ALA A 20 6.39 -5.90 2.38
C ALA A 20 7.73 -6.66 2.42
N TYR A 21 7.78 -7.83 1.79
CA TYR A 21 9.01 -8.62 1.71
C TYR A 21 10.08 -7.97 0.83
N ASP A 22 9.69 -7.42 -0.33
CA ASP A 22 10.60 -6.74 -1.25
C ASP A 22 11.33 -5.55 -0.62
N VAL A 23 10.66 -4.78 0.23
CA VAL A 23 11.26 -3.61 0.90
C VAL A 23 11.98 -3.97 2.22
N GLY A 24 12.05 -5.27 2.54
CA GLY A 24 12.87 -5.82 3.63
C GLY A 24 12.16 -6.03 4.97
N PHE A 25 10.84 -6.14 5.00
CA PHE A 25 10.13 -6.54 6.23
C PHE A 25 10.01 -8.05 6.34
N GLN A 26 10.19 -8.57 7.55
CA GLN A 26 10.09 -10.00 7.84
C GLN A 26 8.63 -10.45 8.08
N SER A 27 7.72 -9.51 8.32
CA SER A 27 6.30 -9.81 8.48
C SER A 27 5.40 -8.68 8.01
N LEU A 28 4.21 -9.07 7.54
CA LEU A 28 3.16 -8.14 7.13
C LEU A 28 2.70 -7.24 8.29
N THR A 29 2.60 -7.80 9.50
CA THR A 29 2.19 -7.07 10.70
C THR A 29 3.17 -5.95 11.03
N GLN A 30 4.48 -6.24 10.95
CA GLN A 30 5.51 -5.23 11.19
C GLN A 30 5.47 -4.13 10.13
N PHE A 31 5.33 -4.52 8.86
CA PHE A 31 5.16 -3.59 7.75
C PHE A 31 3.95 -2.68 7.94
N ASN A 32 2.77 -3.24 8.21
CA ASN A 32 1.53 -2.48 8.38
C ASN A 32 1.64 -1.45 9.52
N ARG A 33 2.21 -1.84 10.67
CA ARG A 33 2.44 -0.92 11.79
C ARG A 33 3.37 0.23 11.41
N MET A 34 4.49 -0.07 10.75
CA MET A 34 5.47 0.94 10.36
C MET A 34 4.95 1.86 9.26
N PHE A 35 4.27 1.30 8.26
CA PHE A 35 3.67 2.06 7.18
C PHE A 35 2.59 3.02 7.71
N LYS A 36 1.68 2.53 8.58
CA LYS A 36 0.67 3.38 9.23
C LYS A 36 1.30 4.46 10.11
N ARG A 37 2.37 4.14 10.83
CA ARG A 37 3.10 5.13 11.66
C ARG A 37 3.70 6.27 10.83
N VAL A 38 4.22 5.96 9.63
CA VAL A 38 4.90 6.96 8.77
C VAL A 38 3.90 7.73 7.90
N PHE A 39 2.88 7.07 7.35
CA PHE A 39 1.97 7.66 6.38
C PHE A 39 0.56 7.96 6.93
N GLY A 40 0.29 7.65 8.20
CA GLY A 40 -1.00 7.89 8.85
C GLY A 40 -2.11 6.88 8.52
N GLN A 41 -1.93 6.06 7.48
CA GLN A 41 -2.90 5.05 7.03
C GLN A 41 -2.19 3.74 6.69
N SER A 42 -2.89 2.61 6.79
CA SER A 42 -2.35 1.30 6.43
C SER A 42 -2.11 1.16 4.93
N PRO A 43 -1.27 0.20 4.50
CA PRO A 43 -1.05 -0.09 3.08
C PRO A 43 -2.34 -0.42 2.32
N THR A 44 -3.27 -1.12 2.98
CA THR A 44 -4.59 -1.47 2.42
C THR A 44 -5.45 -0.22 2.24
N GLU A 45 -5.60 0.60 3.29
CA GLU A 45 -6.34 1.87 3.21
C GLU A 45 -5.74 2.79 2.13
N PHE A 46 -4.41 2.86 2.04
CA PHE A 46 -3.71 3.61 0.99
C PHE A 46 -4.10 3.12 -0.41
N ARG A 47 -4.17 1.81 -0.62
CA ARG A 47 -4.57 1.22 -1.90
C ARG A 47 -6.06 1.39 -2.21
N GLU A 48 -6.92 1.26 -1.21
CA GLU A 48 -8.36 1.48 -1.36
C GLU A 48 -8.67 2.93 -1.73
N HIS A 49 -7.94 3.90 -1.17
CA HIS A 49 -8.02 5.32 -1.55
C HIS A 49 -7.60 5.58 -3.00
N LEU A 50 -6.66 4.80 -3.55
CA LEU A 50 -6.31 4.87 -4.97
C LEU A 50 -7.40 4.26 -5.86
N GLY A 51 -7.95 3.11 -5.45
CA GLY A 51 -9.04 2.44 -6.15
C GLY A 51 -10.30 3.30 -6.23
N THR A 52 -10.68 3.93 -5.14
CA THR A 52 -11.84 4.84 -5.07
C THR A 52 -11.64 6.12 -5.91
N ARG A 53 -10.41 6.62 -6.04
CA ARG A 53 -10.09 7.72 -6.98
C ARG A 53 -10.20 7.30 -8.45
N ASN A 54 -9.95 6.03 -8.76
CA ASN A 54 -10.11 5.45 -10.11
C ASN A 54 -11.53 4.90 -10.40
N GLN A 55 -12.40 4.78 -9.38
CA GLN A 55 -13.78 4.28 -9.54
C GLN A 55 -14.81 5.39 -9.76
N ARG A 56 -14.51 6.65 -9.42
CA ARG A 56 -15.38 7.80 -9.69
C ARG A 56 -15.37 8.27 -11.16
N VAL A 57 -14.39 7.83 -11.97
CA VAL A 57 -14.27 8.16 -13.40
C VAL A 57 -14.84 7.09 -14.34
N LYS A 58 -15.24 5.91 -13.84
CA LYS A 58 -15.87 4.84 -14.64
C LYS A 58 -17.39 4.73 -14.45
N ALA A 59 -18.00 5.69 -13.75
CA ALA A 59 -19.43 5.72 -13.46
C ALA A 59 -20.11 7.01 -13.98
N ALA A 60 -19.61 7.58 -15.07
CA ALA A 60 -20.21 8.70 -15.79
C ALA A 60 -20.20 8.41 -17.30
#